data_AF-A0A8S3IMT8-F1
#
_entry.id   AF-A0A8S3IMT8-F1
#
_cell.length_a   1.000
_cell.length_b   1.000
_cell.length_c   1.000
_cell.angle_alpha   90.00
_cell.angle_beta   90.00
_cell.angle_gamma   90.00
#
_symmetry.space_group_name_H-M   'P 1'
#
loop_
_entity.id
_entity.type
_entity.pdbx_description
1 polymer ?
#
loop_
_entity_poly.entity_id
_entity_poly.type
_entity_poly.pdbx_seq_one_letter_code
_entity_poly.pdbx_strand_id
1 'polypeptide(L)'
;MTRYGEKNEYNHHRMNEQGVSSLESDILNEKRNARDFALWKGRDKAANELKFQSPWGFGRPGWHIECSAMVSRTFGSHLDIHSGGLDLVFPHHANEILQSTAYHGNKTWVNYWLHAGLLNTKSMDEKMSKSLNNTILIRDMLKTYTATQFRLFCLMHDYRSPRSFESAAIQQALFVDKLFKAFFETVQACQKGLVDISTLSEAEIITKYKR
;
A
#
# COMPACT_ATOMS: atom_id res chain seq x y z
N MET A 1 -3.72 9.75 8.73
CA MET A 1 -2.77 10.68 8.11
C MET A 1 -1.84 11.15 9.22
N THR A 2 -0.53 11.15 8.99
CA THR A 2 0.46 11.57 9.99
C THR A 2 1.16 12.83 9.48
N ARG A 3 1.27 13.87 10.30
CA ARG A 3 2.01 15.08 9.93
C ARG A 3 3.52 14.86 10.12
N TYR A 4 4.33 15.50 9.29
CA TYR A 4 5.78 15.52 9.50
C TYR A 4 6.14 15.99 10.91
N GLY A 5 6.97 15.21 11.62
CA GLY A 5 7.41 15.51 12.99
C GLY A 5 6.52 14.99 14.12
N GLU A 6 5.33 14.43 13.83
CA GLU A 6 4.50 13.79 14.85
C GLU A 6 5.01 12.39 15.21
N LYS A 7 5.12 12.10 16.50
CA LYS A 7 5.41 10.75 17.01
C LYS A 7 4.18 9.88 16.81
N ASN A 8 4.35 8.75 16.12
CA ASN A 8 3.36 7.69 16.02
C ASN A 8 3.98 6.39 16.56
N GLU A 9 3.21 5.57 17.30
CA GLU A 9 3.68 4.32 17.93
C GLU A 9 4.38 3.37 16.94
N TYR A 10 3.98 3.41 15.67
CA TYR A 10 4.60 2.62 14.58
C TYR A 10 6.04 3.04 14.25
N ASN A 11 6.45 4.29 14.53
CA ASN A 11 7.80 4.77 14.25
C ASN A 11 8.85 4.20 15.22
N HIS A 12 8.45 3.76 16.42
CA HIS A 12 9.43 3.33 17.44
C HIS A 12 9.73 1.83 17.41
N HIS A 13 8.74 0.99 17.13
CA HIS A 13 8.91 -0.47 17.24
C HIS A 13 9.73 -1.08 16.10
N ARG A 14 9.66 -0.55 14.87
CA ARG A 14 10.36 -1.13 13.71
C ARG A 14 11.77 -0.61 13.46
N MET A 15 12.14 0.55 14.02
CA MET A 15 13.51 1.07 13.90
C MET A 15 14.56 0.12 14.53
N ASN A 16 14.14 -0.74 15.46
CA ASN A 16 15.03 -1.69 16.13
C ASN A 16 15.10 -3.07 15.47
N GLU A 17 14.05 -3.51 14.75
CA GLU A 17 13.99 -4.89 14.22
C GLU A 17 14.39 -5.05 12.75
N GLN A 18 14.25 -4.00 11.92
CA GLN A 18 14.57 -4.08 10.49
C GLN A 18 15.90 -3.42 10.11
N GLY A 19 16.69 -2.98 11.11
CA GLY A 19 18.01 -2.35 10.92
C GLY A 19 19.10 -3.29 10.39
N VAL A 20 18.81 -4.57 10.18
CA VAL A 20 19.75 -5.54 9.61
C VAL A 20 19.01 -6.38 8.57
N SER A 21 18.97 -5.90 7.32
CA SER A 21 18.80 -6.83 6.21
C SER A 21 20.00 -7.76 6.23
N SER A 22 19.76 -9.03 6.56
CA SER A 22 20.72 -10.13 6.59
C SER A 22 21.16 -10.55 5.19
N LEU A 23 21.61 -9.60 4.36
CA LEU A 23 22.32 -9.91 3.13
C LEU A 23 23.75 -9.37 3.18
N GLU A 24 24.63 -10.35 3.32
CA GLU A 24 26.03 -10.41 2.88
C GLU A 24 27.03 -9.59 3.70
N SER A 25 27.86 -10.33 4.45
CA SER A 25 29.02 -9.88 5.20
C SER A 25 30.00 -9.02 4.39
N ASP A 26 30.00 -9.15 3.07
CA ASP A 26 30.89 -8.40 2.18
C ASP A 26 30.45 -6.94 1.97
N ILE A 27 29.15 -6.61 2.17
CA ILE A 27 28.61 -5.25 2.03
C ILE A 27 28.98 -4.38 3.25
N LEU A 28 29.21 -5.00 4.41
CA LEU A 28 29.56 -4.28 5.64
C LEU A 28 30.91 -3.56 5.55
N ASN A 29 31.83 -4.02 4.70
CA ASN A 29 33.16 -3.41 4.54
C ASN A 29 33.16 -2.14 3.67
N GLU A 30 32.10 -1.87 2.89
CA GLU A 30 32.00 -0.67 2.04
C GLU A 30 31.25 0.49 2.73
N LYS A 31 30.50 0.18 3.80
CA LYS A 31 29.71 1.17 4.54
C LYS A 31 30.51 1.76 5.69
N ARG A 32 30.36 3.07 5.92
CA ARG A 32 30.96 3.73 7.10
C ARG A 32 30.09 3.50 8.34
N ASN A 33 28.79 3.35 8.15
CA ASN A 33 27.83 3.05 9.20
C ASN A 33 26.87 1.93 8.76
N ALA A 34 26.46 1.07 9.70
CA ALA A 34 25.48 0.01 9.43
C ALA A 34 24.15 0.54 8.86
N ARG A 35 23.78 1.79 9.18
CA ARG A 35 22.57 2.47 8.71
C ARG A 35 22.71 3.07 7.30
N ASP A 36 23.90 3.06 6.71
CA ASP A 36 24.11 3.58 5.35
C ASP A 36 23.31 2.74 4.34
N PHE A 37 22.70 3.41 3.36
CA PHE A 37 21.95 2.80 2.28
C PHE A 37 22.49 3.27 0.92
N ALA A 38 22.42 2.39 -0.08
CA ALA A 38 23.00 2.66 -1.40
C ALA A 38 22.12 3.63 -2.20
N LEU A 39 22.73 4.69 -2.75
CA LEU A 39 22.13 5.54 -3.77
C LEU A 39 22.33 4.96 -5.17
N TRP A 40 23.50 4.38 -5.42
CA TRP A 40 23.88 3.74 -6.67
C TRP A 40 24.52 2.39 -6.38
N LYS A 41 24.11 1.35 -7.11
CA LYS A 41 24.67 0.00 -6.99
C LYS A 41 25.51 -0.30 -8.22
N GLY A 42 26.83 -0.32 -8.05
CA GLY A 42 27.82 -0.55 -9.13
C GLY A 42 28.22 -2.01 -9.34
N ARG A 43 27.89 -2.91 -8.42
CA ARG A 43 28.20 -4.35 -8.50
C ARG A 43 26.91 -5.14 -8.43
N ASP A 44 26.56 -5.83 -9.52
CA ASP A 44 25.58 -6.91 -9.50
C ASP A 44 26.23 -8.20 -10.01
N LYS A 45 25.94 -9.29 -9.31
CA LYS A 45 26.54 -10.63 -9.50
C LYS A 45 26.08 -11.34 -10.78
N ALA A 46 25.05 -10.84 -11.45
CA ALA A 46 24.46 -11.47 -12.63
C ALA A 46 24.74 -10.67 -13.92
N ALA A 47 25.12 -11.38 -15.00
CA ALA A 47 25.50 -10.79 -16.28
C ALA A 47 24.33 -10.19 -17.07
N ASN A 48 23.09 -10.49 -16.70
CA ASN A 48 21.86 -10.19 -17.45
C ASN A 48 21.01 -9.05 -16.86
N GLU A 49 21.50 -8.30 -15.87
CA GLU A 49 20.76 -7.16 -15.33
C GLU A 49 20.92 -5.88 -16.15
N LEU A 50 19.87 -5.04 -16.17
CA LEU A 50 19.89 -3.71 -16.77
C LEU A 50 20.86 -2.80 -16.01
N LYS A 51 21.78 -2.16 -16.75
CA LYS A 51 22.80 -1.24 -16.20
C LYS A 51 22.84 0.04 -17.03
N PHE A 52 23.11 1.14 -16.34
CA PHE A 52 23.23 2.46 -16.93
C PHE A 52 24.62 3.03 -16.64
N GLN A 53 25.16 3.80 -17.58
CA GLN A 53 26.40 4.53 -17.37
C GLN A 53 26.15 5.72 -16.42
N SER A 54 27.05 5.93 -15.47
CA SER A 54 27.03 7.07 -14.54
C SER A 54 28.44 7.58 -14.26
N PRO A 55 28.61 8.75 -13.62
CA PRO A 55 29.93 9.23 -13.17
C PRO A 55 30.67 8.28 -12.22
N TRP A 56 29.96 7.33 -11.59
CA TRP A 56 30.52 6.32 -10.68
C TRP A 56 30.65 4.94 -11.34
N GLY A 57 30.56 4.88 -12.67
CA GLY A 57 30.62 3.65 -13.44
C GLY A 57 29.25 3.05 -13.76
N PHE A 58 29.25 1.89 -14.39
CA PHE A 58 28.03 1.16 -14.73
C PHE A 58 27.34 0.64 -13.47
N GLY A 59 26.02 0.78 -13.42
CA GLY A 59 25.23 0.31 -12.29
C GLY A 59 23.76 0.65 -12.45
N ARG A 60 23.05 0.68 -11.34
CA ARG A 60 21.62 1.03 -11.28
C ARG A 60 21.30 1.83 -10.03
N PRO A 61 20.20 2.61 -10.04
CA PRO A 61 19.77 3.31 -8.84
C PRO A 61 19.42 2.34 -7.70
N GLY A 62 19.60 2.81 -6.47
CA GLY A 62 19.03 2.16 -5.30
C GLY A 62 17.52 2.43 -5.21
N TRP A 63 16.78 1.46 -4.65
CA TRP A 63 15.32 1.51 -4.55
C TRP A 63 14.75 2.85 -4.03
N HIS A 64 15.39 3.48 -3.04
CA HIS A 64 14.91 4.72 -2.43
C HIS A 64 15.15 5.97 -3.30
N ILE A 65 16.30 6.04 -4.00
CA ILE A 65 16.66 7.25 -4.77
C ILE A 65 15.75 7.43 -5.99
N GLU A 66 15.16 6.34 -6.49
CA GLU A 66 14.21 6.38 -7.60
C GLU A 66 13.00 7.27 -7.26
N CYS A 67 12.32 7.00 -6.13
CA CYS A 67 11.17 7.77 -5.69
C CYS A 67 11.54 9.23 -5.38
N SER A 68 12.62 9.47 -4.63
CA SER A 68 13.10 10.82 -4.32
C SER A 68 13.37 11.65 -5.57
N ALA A 69 14.06 11.08 -6.56
CA ALA A 69 14.39 11.76 -7.81
C ALA A 69 13.13 12.05 -8.65
N MET A 70 12.25 11.06 -8.84
CA MET A 70 11.04 11.22 -9.65
C MET A 70 10.05 12.22 -9.04
N VAL A 71 9.83 12.12 -7.73
CA VAL A 71 8.90 13.01 -7.02
C VAL A 71 9.47 14.43 -6.96
N SER A 72 10.75 14.60 -6.64
CA SER A 72 11.40 15.91 -6.65
C SER A 72 11.43 16.55 -8.03
N ARG A 73 11.60 15.75 -9.09
CA ARG A 73 11.53 16.26 -10.47
C ARG A 73 10.14 16.81 -10.82
N THR A 74 9.10 16.22 -10.26
CA THR A 74 7.70 16.55 -10.58
C THR A 74 7.15 17.67 -9.70
N PHE A 75 7.41 17.60 -8.38
CA PHE A 75 6.81 18.49 -7.37
C PHE A 75 7.82 19.46 -6.75
N GLY A 76 9.11 19.32 -7.06
CA GLY A 76 10.16 20.17 -6.51
C GLY A 76 10.46 19.87 -5.05
N SER A 77 10.70 20.94 -4.29
CA SER A 77 11.14 20.88 -2.90
C SER A 77 10.01 20.71 -1.89
N HIS A 78 8.76 20.72 -2.33
CA HIS A 78 7.60 20.67 -1.44
C HIS A 78 6.51 19.77 -2.01
N LEU A 79 6.00 18.88 -1.17
CA LEU A 79 4.91 17.97 -1.50
C LEU A 79 3.89 17.96 -0.35
N ASP A 80 2.62 18.15 -0.67
CA ASP A 80 1.57 18.14 0.36
C ASP A 80 1.36 16.74 0.92
N ILE A 81 1.24 15.74 0.04
CA ILE A 81 0.87 14.37 0.40
C ILE A 81 1.80 13.38 -0.28
N HIS A 82 2.40 12.49 0.50
CA HIS A 82 3.06 11.28 0.01
C HIS A 82 2.44 10.04 0.66
N SER A 83 2.35 8.93 -0.09
CA SER A 83 1.62 7.75 0.38
C SER A 83 2.29 6.43 0.01
N GLY A 84 1.99 5.37 0.77
CA GLY A 84 2.40 4.01 0.45
C GLY A 84 1.81 2.96 1.39
N GLY A 85 2.27 1.73 1.30
CA GLY A 85 1.97 0.71 2.31
C GLY A 85 2.65 1.02 3.65
N LEU A 86 2.11 0.50 4.75
CA LEU A 86 2.72 0.62 6.09
C LEU A 86 4.15 0.07 6.13
N ASP A 87 4.46 -0.92 5.29
CA ASP A 87 5.81 -1.46 5.16
C ASP A 87 6.80 -0.55 4.43
N LEU A 88 6.34 0.53 3.80
CA LEU A 88 7.22 1.54 3.19
C LEU A 88 7.62 2.65 4.17
N VAL A 89 6.98 2.77 5.35
CA VAL A 89 7.37 3.77 6.36
C VAL A 89 8.87 3.71 6.65
N PHE A 90 9.38 2.51 6.90
CA PHE A 90 10.79 2.24 7.11
C PHE A 90 11.20 0.96 6.36
N PRO A 91 12.37 0.94 5.68
CA PRO A 91 13.32 2.05 5.55
C PRO A 91 12.98 3.02 4.40
N HIS A 92 11.97 2.72 3.57
CA HIS A 92 11.80 3.37 2.27
C HIS A 92 11.54 4.88 2.36
N HIS A 93 10.40 5.29 2.91
CA HIS A 93 10.04 6.70 3.04
C HIS A 93 10.99 7.46 3.98
N ALA A 94 11.52 6.79 5.02
CA ALA A 94 12.56 7.38 5.87
C ALA A 94 13.80 7.81 5.06
N ASN A 95 14.25 6.95 4.15
CA ASN A 95 15.39 7.24 3.28
C ASN A 95 15.04 8.28 2.20
N GLU A 96 13.80 8.31 1.70
CA GLU A 96 13.35 9.37 0.78
C GLU A 96 13.34 10.76 1.43
N ILE A 97 12.86 10.85 2.68
CA ILE A 97 12.92 12.07 3.48
C ILE A 97 14.37 12.53 3.58
N LEU A 98 15.30 11.65 3.97
CA LEU A 98 16.73 11.98 4.10
C LEU A 98 17.33 12.46 2.78
N GLN A 99 17.12 11.75 1.68
CA GLN A 99 17.62 12.11 0.36
C GLN A 99 17.09 13.47 -0.10
N SER A 100 15.77 13.67 -0.02
CA SER A 100 15.11 14.84 -0.57
C SER A 100 15.34 16.09 0.27
N THR A 101 15.30 15.99 1.61
CA THR A 101 15.64 17.12 2.49
C THR A 101 17.11 17.53 2.34
N ALA A 102 18.03 16.57 2.20
CA ALA A 102 19.44 16.86 1.95
C ALA A 102 19.67 17.54 0.59
N TYR A 103 18.97 17.07 -0.45
CA TYR A 103 19.08 17.64 -1.80
C TYR A 103 18.50 19.05 -1.90
N HIS A 104 17.30 19.29 -1.34
CA HIS A 104 16.61 20.57 -1.41
C HIS A 104 17.06 21.58 -0.34
N GLY A 105 17.85 21.16 0.64
CA GLY A 105 18.32 22.02 1.73
C GLY A 105 17.21 22.53 2.64
N ASN A 106 16.11 21.78 2.78
CA ASN A 106 14.96 22.17 3.58
C ASN A 106 14.68 21.19 4.73
N LYS A 107 13.95 21.66 5.76
CA LYS A 107 13.61 20.85 6.93
C LYS A 107 12.47 19.87 6.65
N THR A 108 11.59 20.18 5.71
CA THR A 108 10.38 19.41 5.45
C THR A 108 10.15 19.35 3.95
N TRP A 109 10.26 18.13 3.40
CA TRP A 109 9.97 17.84 2.00
C TRP A 109 8.49 17.51 1.78
N VAL A 110 7.88 16.75 2.68
CA VAL A 110 6.48 16.31 2.61
C VAL A 110 5.72 16.75 3.87
N ASN A 111 4.53 17.35 3.71
CA ASN A 111 3.71 17.79 4.85
C ASN A 111 2.98 16.63 5.54
N TYR A 112 2.34 15.77 4.75
CA TYR A 112 1.47 14.70 5.23
C TYR A 112 1.79 13.35 4.60
N TRP A 113 1.82 12.31 5.44
CA TRP A 113 2.04 10.95 5.00
C TRP A 113 0.79 10.09 5.21
N LEU A 114 0.42 9.33 4.18
CA LEU A 114 -0.68 8.36 4.24
C LEU A 114 -0.16 6.94 4.01
N HIS A 115 -0.24 6.12 5.05
CA HIS A 115 0.15 4.72 4.99
C HIS A 115 -1.06 3.80 5.13
N ALA A 116 -1.26 2.93 4.13
CA ALA A 116 -2.29 1.90 4.17
C ALA A 116 -1.83 0.71 5.02
N GLY A 117 -2.72 0.20 5.86
CA GLY A 117 -2.52 -0.99 6.68
C GLY A 117 -2.20 -2.22 5.84
N LEU A 118 -1.54 -3.20 6.47
CA LEU A 118 -1.16 -4.43 5.79
C LEU A 118 -2.37 -5.34 5.56
N LEU A 119 -2.37 -6.05 4.42
CA LEU A 119 -3.29 -7.15 4.18
C LEU A 119 -2.57 -8.48 4.45
N ASN A 120 -3.13 -9.27 5.37
CA ASN A 120 -2.59 -10.53 5.87
C ASN A 120 -3.45 -11.71 5.38
N THR A 121 -2.91 -12.92 5.44
CA THR A 121 -3.62 -14.16 5.09
C THR A 121 -3.60 -15.14 6.26
N LYS A 122 -4.72 -15.85 6.47
CA LYS A 122 -4.90 -16.97 7.43
C LYS A 122 -4.84 -16.64 8.93
N SER A 123 -4.04 -15.66 9.36
CA SER A 123 -4.00 -15.19 10.74
C SER A 123 -3.56 -13.71 10.79
N MET A 124 -3.94 -12.98 11.84
CA MET A 124 -3.60 -11.56 11.98
C MET A 124 -2.09 -11.29 11.99
N ASP A 125 -1.26 -12.29 12.29
CA ASP A 125 0.18 -12.14 12.47
C ASP A 125 1.03 -12.57 11.27
N GLU A 126 0.42 -13.17 10.24
CA GLU A 126 1.15 -13.65 9.06
C GLU A 126 1.02 -12.67 7.87
N LYS A 127 2.05 -11.82 7.68
CA LYS A 127 2.15 -10.94 6.52
C LYS A 127 2.11 -11.76 5.23
N MET A 128 1.37 -11.29 4.22
CA MET A 128 1.51 -11.84 2.87
C MET A 128 2.90 -11.58 2.30
N SER A 129 3.61 -12.64 1.94
CA SER A 129 4.89 -12.53 1.25
C SER A 129 5.08 -13.67 0.26
N LYS A 130 5.86 -13.42 -0.80
CA LYS A 130 6.22 -14.47 -1.75
C LYS A 130 7.03 -15.59 -1.09
N SER A 131 7.84 -15.27 -0.09
CA SER A 131 8.69 -16.24 0.61
C SER A 131 7.89 -17.17 1.53
N LEU A 132 6.74 -16.72 2.06
CA LEU A 132 5.85 -17.53 2.89
C LEU A 132 4.85 -18.34 2.07
N ASN A 133 4.89 -18.23 0.73
CA ASN A 133 3.98 -18.91 -0.20
C ASN A 133 2.49 -18.75 0.16
N ASN A 134 2.14 -17.66 0.82
CA ASN A 134 0.81 -17.34 1.31
C ASN A 134 0.18 -16.16 0.52
N THR A 135 0.83 -15.73 -0.57
CA THR A 135 0.37 -14.59 -1.37
C THR A 135 -0.82 -14.99 -2.23
N ILE A 136 -1.93 -14.26 -2.08
CA ILE A 136 -3.07 -14.35 -2.98
C ILE A 136 -2.86 -13.34 -4.11
N LEU A 137 -2.79 -13.83 -5.35
CA LEU A 137 -2.71 -12.94 -6.51
C LEU A 137 -4.10 -12.38 -6.83
N ILE A 138 -4.14 -11.10 -7.21
CA ILE A 138 -5.40 -10.44 -7.61
C ILE A 138 -6.12 -11.23 -8.71
N ARG A 139 -5.39 -11.73 -9.71
CA ARG A 139 -5.97 -12.55 -10.80
C ARG A 139 -6.63 -13.84 -10.32
N ASP A 140 -6.15 -14.42 -9.22
CA ASP A 140 -6.68 -15.66 -8.68
C ASP A 140 -7.87 -15.37 -7.76
N MET A 141 -7.78 -14.31 -6.95
CA MET A 141 -8.90 -13.81 -6.16
C MET A 141 -10.10 -13.42 -7.04
N LEU A 142 -9.84 -12.81 -8.20
CA LEU A 142 -10.88 -12.41 -9.16
C LEU A 142 -11.59 -13.59 -9.86
N LYS A 143 -11.09 -14.82 -9.72
CA LYS A 143 -11.83 -16.03 -10.16
C LYS A 143 -12.99 -16.37 -9.22
N THR A 144 -12.93 -15.92 -7.96
CA THR A 144 -13.93 -16.21 -6.92
C THR A 144 -14.79 -15.00 -6.59
N TYR A 145 -14.21 -13.80 -6.58
CA TYR A 145 -14.89 -12.56 -6.21
C TYR A 145 -14.79 -11.52 -7.32
N THR A 146 -15.77 -10.63 -7.41
CA THR A 146 -15.71 -9.50 -8.35
C THR A 146 -14.80 -8.40 -7.82
N ALA A 147 -14.26 -7.56 -8.72
CA ALA A 147 -13.48 -6.40 -8.33
C ALA A 147 -14.28 -5.41 -7.45
N THR A 148 -15.61 -5.30 -7.67
CA THR A 148 -16.48 -4.46 -6.85
C THR A 148 -16.59 -4.98 -5.42
N GLN A 149 -16.75 -6.28 -5.24
CA GLN A 149 -16.83 -6.91 -3.92
C GLN A 149 -15.52 -6.74 -3.14
N PHE A 150 -14.37 -6.92 -3.81
CA PHE A 150 -13.08 -6.65 -3.18
C PHE A 150 -12.89 -5.16 -2.83
N ARG A 151 -13.31 -4.23 -3.70
CA ARG A 151 -13.28 -2.80 -3.39
C ARG A 151 -14.15 -2.46 -2.19
N LEU A 152 -15.37 -2.97 -2.12
CA LEU A 152 -16.26 -2.79 -0.96
C LEU A 152 -15.60 -3.34 0.30
N PHE A 153 -15.00 -4.53 0.24
CA PHE A 153 -14.23 -5.07 1.36
C PHE A 153 -13.15 -4.11 1.86
N CYS A 154 -12.37 -3.50 0.96
CA CYS A 154 -11.37 -2.50 1.35
C CYS A 154 -11.99 -1.22 1.92
N LEU A 155 -13.05 -0.70 1.29
CA LEU A 155 -13.67 0.59 1.64
C LEU A 155 -14.48 0.56 2.94
N MET A 156 -14.94 -0.63 3.35
CA MET A 156 -15.70 -0.80 4.59
C MET A 156 -14.85 -0.74 5.87
N HIS A 157 -13.53 -0.58 5.74
CA HIS A 157 -12.60 -0.61 6.87
C HIS A 157 -11.71 0.65 6.88
N ASP A 158 -11.26 1.06 8.08
CA ASP A 158 -10.25 2.12 8.21
C ASP A 158 -8.98 1.69 7.45
N TYR A 159 -8.55 2.54 6.52
CA TYR A 159 -7.43 2.26 5.63
C TYR A 159 -6.10 2.02 6.35
N ARG A 160 -5.94 2.47 7.61
CA ARG A 160 -4.73 2.33 8.42
C ARG A 160 -4.65 1.01 9.16
N SER A 161 -5.80 0.38 9.42
CA SER A 161 -5.85 -0.86 10.20
C SER A 161 -5.35 -2.05 9.36
N PRO A 162 -4.46 -2.90 9.90
CA PRO A 162 -4.16 -4.18 9.28
C PRO A 162 -5.42 -5.04 9.16
N ARG A 163 -5.53 -5.85 8.11
CA ARG A 163 -6.69 -6.70 7.86
C ARG A 163 -6.30 -8.07 7.33
N SER A 164 -6.99 -9.09 7.80
CA SER A 164 -6.88 -10.43 7.24
C SER A 164 -7.89 -10.61 6.10
N PHE A 165 -7.41 -11.07 4.95
CA PHE A 165 -8.27 -11.47 3.84
C PHE A 165 -8.65 -12.95 3.98
N GLU A 166 -9.85 -13.18 4.51
CA GLU A 166 -10.42 -14.52 4.72
C GLU A 166 -11.86 -14.59 4.19
N SER A 167 -12.36 -15.80 3.94
CA SER A 167 -13.69 -16.01 3.34
C SER A 167 -14.83 -15.41 4.17
N ALA A 168 -14.70 -15.40 5.50
CA ALA A 168 -15.65 -14.74 6.41
C ALA A 168 -15.56 -13.20 6.31
N ALA A 169 -14.36 -12.66 6.12
CA ALA A 169 -14.11 -11.22 6.12
C ALA A 169 -14.76 -10.51 4.91
N ILE A 170 -14.94 -11.20 3.79
CA ILE A 170 -15.59 -10.63 2.60
C ILE A 170 -17.12 -10.77 2.60
N GLN A 171 -17.72 -11.60 3.47
CA GLN A 171 -19.18 -11.85 3.45
C GLN A 171 -20.00 -10.57 3.56
N GLN A 172 -19.58 -9.66 4.42
CA GLN A 172 -20.24 -8.37 4.56
C GLN A 172 -20.21 -7.56 3.26
N ALA A 173 -19.08 -7.56 2.55
CA ALA A 173 -18.95 -6.88 1.27
C ALA A 173 -19.82 -7.54 0.18
N LEU A 174 -19.97 -8.87 0.20
CA LEU A 174 -20.89 -9.58 -0.71
C LEU A 174 -22.34 -9.19 -0.46
N PHE A 175 -22.74 -9.10 0.81
CA PHE A 175 -24.08 -8.66 1.19
C PHE A 175 -24.35 -7.22 0.75
N VAL A 176 -23.40 -6.30 0.99
CA VAL A 176 -23.52 -4.90 0.57
C VAL A 176 -23.57 -4.76 -0.96
N ASP A 177 -22.78 -5.54 -1.70
CA ASP A 177 -22.84 -5.59 -3.18
C ASP A 177 -24.23 -6.01 -3.68
N LYS A 178 -24.82 -7.06 -3.07
CA LYS A 178 -26.21 -7.49 -3.39
C LYS A 178 -27.22 -6.38 -3.08
N LEU A 179 -27.08 -5.73 -1.92
CA LEU A 179 -27.97 -4.64 -1.50
C LEU A 179 -27.93 -3.47 -2.49
N PHE A 180 -26.73 -3.05 -2.91
CA PHE A 180 -26.60 -1.97 -3.89
C PHE A 180 -27.18 -2.34 -5.25
N LYS A 181 -26.91 -3.54 -5.76
CA LYS A 181 -27.49 -4.01 -7.03
C LYS A 181 -29.00 -4.00 -7.00
N ALA A 182 -29.58 -4.57 -5.94
CA ALA A 182 -31.01 -4.58 -5.70
C ALA A 182 -31.61 -3.18 -5.69
N PHE A 183 -31.01 -2.26 -4.92
CA PHE A 183 -31.44 -0.88 -4.85
C PHE A 183 -31.45 -0.21 -6.23
N PHE A 184 -30.35 -0.32 -6.98
CA PHE A 184 -30.25 0.30 -8.30
C PHE A 184 -31.21 -0.33 -9.32
N GLU A 185 -31.44 -1.64 -9.27
CA GLU A 185 -32.45 -2.31 -10.09
C GLU A 185 -33.87 -1.81 -9.79
N THR A 186 -34.22 -1.67 -8.51
CA THR A 186 -35.52 -1.13 -8.09
C THR A 186 -35.68 0.32 -8.54
N VAL A 187 -34.66 1.17 -8.36
CA VAL A 187 -34.70 2.56 -8.81
C VAL A 187 -34.90 2.64 -10.33
N GLN A 188 -34.18 1.82 -11.10
CA GLN A 188 -34.34 1.77 -12.56
C GLN A 188 -35.73 1.27 -12.97
N ALA A 189 -36.30 0.29 -12.26
CA ALA A 189 -37.66 -0.19 -12.53
C ALA A 189 -38.70 0.90 -12.25
N CYS A 190 -38.55 1.65 -11.16
CA CYS A 190 -39.42 2.79 -10.83
C CYS A 190 -39.32 3.88 -11.91
N GLN A 191 -38.10 4.23 -12.35
CA GLN A 191 -37.88 5.22 -13.42
C GLN A 191 -38.53 4.82 -14.75
N LYS A 192 -38.61 3.52 -15.03
CA LYS A 192 -39.28 2.97 -16.23
C LYS A 192 -40.78 2.79 -16.05
N GLY A 193 -41.34 3.13 -14.89
CA GLY A 193 -42.76 2.93 -14.56
C GLY A 193 -43.16 1.45 -14.39
N LEU A 194 -42.20 0.55 -14.22
CA LEU A 194 -42.44 -0.90 -14.04
C LEU A 194 -42.80 -1.25 -12.58
N VAL A 195 -42.47 -0.36 -11.64
CA VAL A 195 -42.75 -0.50 -10.21
C VAL A 195 -43.25 0.85 -9.70
N ASP A 196 -44.36 0.83 -8.97
CA ASP A 196 -44.87 2.02 -8.29
C ASP A 196 -44.17 2.20 -6.94
N ILE A 197 -43.46 3.33 -6.80
CA ILE A 197 -42.71 3.65 -5.58
C ILE A 197 -43.60 3.73 -4.33
N SER A 198 -44.88 4.09 -4.48
CA SER A 198 -45.82 4.20 -3.37
C SER A 198 -46.22 2.84 -2.78
N THR A 199 -45.96 1.75 -3.52
CA THR A 199 -46.26 0.38 -3.11
C THR A 199 -45.08 -0.32 -2.42
N LEU A 200 -43.91 0.32 -2.37
CA LEU A 200 -42.72 -0.26 -1.78
C LEU A 200 -42.68 -0.03 -0.27
N SER A 201 -42.59 -1.11 0.52
CA SER A 201 -42.21 -1.03 1.93
C SER A 201 -40.71 -1.28 2.12
N GLU A 202 -40.10 -0.55 3.06
CA GLU A 202 -38.70 -0.73 3.44
C GLU A 202 -38.42 -2.18 3.92
N ALA A 203 -39.36 -2.76 4.65
CA ALA A 203 -39.26 -4.13 5.16
C ALA A 203 -39.24 -5.18 4.04
N GLU A 204 -40.05 -5.02 2.99
CA GLU A 204 -40.07 -5.94 1.85
C GLU A 204 -38.79 -5.85 1.02
N ILE A 205 -38.26 -4.63 0.83
CA ILE A 205 -36.98 -4.42 0.16
C ILE A 205 -35.87 -5.13 0.95
N ILE A 206 -35.75 -4.87 2.26
CA ILE A 206 -34.69 -5.48 3.07
C ILE A 206 -34.81 -7.01 3.12
N THR A 207 -36.04 -7.54 3.20
CA THR A 207 -36.28 -8.99 3.33
C THR A 207 -36.04 -9.74 2.03
N LYS A 208 -36.38 -9.15 0.88
CA LYS A 208 -36.16 -9.73 -0.45
C LYS A 208 -34.68 -10.03 -0.73
N TYR A 209 -33.78 -9.24 -0.15
CA TYR A 209 -32.33 -9.31 -0.44
C TYR A 209 -31.46 -9.80 0.73
N LYS A 210 -32.08 -10.25 1.83
CA LYS A 210 -31.42 -10.94 2.95
C LYS A 210 -31.09 -12.43 2.70
N ARG A 211 -31.50 -12.99 1.55
CA ARG A 211 -31.24 -14.39 1.16
C ARG A 211 -30.01 -14.55 0.26
#